data_AF-A0A1Y4TUA9-F1
#
_entry.id   AF-A0A1Y4TUA9-F1
#
_cell.length_a   1.000
_cell.length_b   1.000
_cell.length_c   1.000
_cell.angle_alpha   90.00
_cell.angle_beta   90.00
_cell.angle_gamma   90.00
#
_symmetry.space_group_name_H-M   'P 1'
#
loop_
_entity.id
_entity.type
_entity.pdbx_description
1 polymer ?
#
loop_
_entity_poly.entity_id
_entity_poly.type
_entity_poly.pdbx_seq_one_letter_code
_entity_poly.pdbx_strand_id
1 'polypeptide(L)'
;MTVSAGGYGRALYLTLRNGTTAVYGHLQRFRKDLEECLRSERYARRANGVDLWFEPDRWPVHQGDVIGYAGNSGSSMGPHLHYEIRDTPTQRLHNPVRERIVRPEDNLPPRILRIHYVEVDTLDGVPVRSPAESYAVVRDADGRYR
;
A
#
# COMPACT_ATOMS: atom_id res chain seq x y z
N MET A 1 -14.65 7.24 -1.85
CA MET A 1 -13.79 7.86 -2.89
C MET A 1 -13.38 9.23 -2.41
N THR A 2 -12.13 9.62 -2.63
CA THR A 2 -11.59 10.94 -2.21
C THR A 2 -10.86 11.61 -3.37
N VAL A 3 -10.92 12.94 -3.40
CA VAL A 3 -10.11 13.78 -4.28
C VAL A 3 -9.52 14.90 -3.44
N SER A 4 -8.19 14.98 -3.42
CA SER A 4 -7.43 16.03 -2.73
C SER A 4 -6.24 16.49 -3.59
N ALA A 5 -5.72 17.68 -3.29
CA ALA A 5 -4.50 18.20 -3.91
C ALA A 5 -3.23 17.51 -3.38
N GLY A 6 -3.28 16.92 -2.18
CA GLY A 6 -2.15 16.25 -1.54
C GLY A 6 -2.47 14.80 -1.13
N GLY A 7 -1.53 14.15 -0.46
CA GLY A 7 -1.67 12.76 -0.01
C GLY A 7 -1.90 11.82 -1.20
N TYR A 8 -2.90 10.94 -1.09
CA TYR A 8 -3.24 10.00 -2.18
C TYR A 8 -3.79 10.66 -3.46
N GLY A 9 -4.08 11.97 -3.43
CA GLY A 9 -4.65 12.65 -4.58
C GLY A 9 -6.08 12.19 -4.85
N ARG A 10 -6.27 11.54 -6.00
CA ARG A 10 -7.51 10.84 -6.33
C ARG A 10 -7.39 9.40 -5.87
N ALA A 11 -8.24 9.00 -4.92
CA ALA A 11 -8.21 7.64 -4.40
C ALA A 11 -9.58 7.00 -4.24
N LEU A 12 -9.59 5.69 -4.42
CA LEU A 12 -10.76 4.85 -4.35
C LEU A 12 -10.57 3.79 -3.28
N TYR A 13 -11.58 3.65 -2.43
CA TYR A 13 -11.60 2.72 -1.30
C TYR A 13 -12.71 1.71 -1.58
N LEU A 14 -12.37 0.43 -1.62
CA LEU A 14 -13.29 -0.68 -1.86
C LEU A 14 -13.30 -1.60 -0.66
N THR A 15 -14.42 -1.66 0.05
CA THR A 15 -14.63 -2.69 1.06
C THR A 15 -14.96 -4.01 0.37
N LEU A 16 -14.14 -5.02 0.62
CA LEU A 16 -14.25 -6.35 0.06
C LEU A 16 -15.07 -7.26 0.98
N ARG A 17 -15.64 -8.31 0.41
CA ARG A 17 -16.50 -9.28 1.13
C ARG A 17 -15.77 -10.03 2.25
N ASN A 18 -14.44 -10.06 2.23
CA ASN A 18 -13.60 -10.69 3.25
C ASN A 18 -13.31 -9.77 4.45
N GLY A 19 -13.93 -8.59 4.54
CA GLY A 19 -13.74 -7.66 5.65
C GLY A 19 -12.48 -6.80 5.56
N THR A 20 -11.85 -6.74 4.37
CA THR A 20 -10.72 -5.85 4.10
C THR A 20 -11.10 -4.70 3.17
N THR A 21 -10.36 -3.59 3.23
CA THR A 21 -10.50 -2.46 2.33
C THR A 21 -9.29 -2.38 1.41
N ALA A 22 -9.53 -2.45 0.10
CA ALA A 22 -8.53 -2.17 -0.92
C ALA A 22 -8.51 -0.66 -1.23
N VAL A 23 -7.32 -0.07 -1.29
CA VAL A 23 -7.14 1.35 -1.62
C VAL A 23 -6.32 1.49 -2.90
N TYR A 24 -6.79 2.34 -3.81
CA TYR A 24 -6.12 2.67 -5.07
C TYR A 24 -5.90 4.18 -5.10
N GLY A 25 -4.66 4.63 -4.98
CA GLY A 25 -4.27 6.04 -4.92
C GLY A 25 -3.52 6.54 -6.16
N HIS A 26 -3.27 7.84 -6.17
CA HIS A 26 -2.61 8.59 -7.25
C HIS A 26 -3.29 8.45 -8.61
N LEU A 27 -4.58 8.15 -8.64
CA LEU A 27 -5.31 7.90 -9.89
C LEU A 27 -5.35 9.18 -10.74
N GLN A 28 -5.33 9.02 -12.06
CA GLN A 28 -5.56 10.11 -13.00
C GLN A 28 -7.06 10.40 -13.12
N ARG A 29 -7.88 9.35 -13.25
CA ARG A 29 -9.34 9.40 -13.41
C ARG A 29 -9.99 8.13 -12.88
N PHE A 30 -11.25 8.21 -12.48
CA PHE A 30 -12.05 7.05 -12.12
C PHE A 30 -12.71 6.44 -13.37
N ARG A 31 -13.38 5.28 -13.22
CA ARG A 31 -14.32 4.80 -14.26
C ARG A 31 -15.39 5.86 -14.56
N LYS A 32 -15.90 5.84 -15.78
CA LYS A 32 -16.67 6.95 -16.39
C LYS A 32 -17.84 7.44 -15.53
N ASP A 33 -18.65 6.52 -15.02
CA ASP A 33 -19.82 6.79 -14.18
C ASP A 33 -19.44 7.39 -12.81
N LEU A 34 -18.36 6.91 -12.18
CA LEU A 34 -17.84 7.51 -10.94
C LEU A 34 -17.28 8.92 -11.19
N GLU A 35 -16.63 9.14 -12.33
CA GLU A 35 -16.12 10.45 -12.74
C GLU A 35 -17.27 11.45 -12.97
N GLU A 36 -18.35 11.00 -13.61
CA GLU A 36 -19.55 11.81 -13.82
C GLU A 36 -20.22 12.17 -12.49
N CYS A 37 -20.37 11.21 -11.58
CA CYS A 37 -20.90 11.45 -10.23
C CYS A 37 -20.03 12.45 -9.45
N LEU A 38 -18.71 12.24 -9.44
CA LEU A 38 -17.76 13.15 -8.79
C LEU A 38 -17.87 14.57 -9.33
N ARG A 39 -17.93 14.71 -10.67
CA ARG A 39 -18.05 16.01 -11.32
C ARG A 39 -19.30 16.72 -10.83
N SER A 40 -20.46 16.08 -10.91
CA SER A 40 -21.73 16.63 -10.44
C SER A 40 -21.65 17.07 -8.97
N GLU A 41 -21.05 16.26 -8.10
CA GLU A 41 -20.89 16.61 -6.69
C GLU A 41 -19.98 17.83 -6.47
N ARG A 42 -18.84 17.89 -7.18
CA ARG A 42 -17.91 19.02 -7.07
C ARG A 42 -18.54 20.33 -7.52
N TYR A 43 -19.35 20.31 -8.59
CA TYR A 43 -20.10 21.49 -9.03
C TYR A 43 -21.16 21.90 -8.02
N ALA A 44 -21.92 20.95 -7.48
CA ALA A 44 -22.93 21.22 -6.46
C ALA A 44 -22.32 21.83 -5.19
N ARG A 45 -21.19 21.28 -4.71
CA ARG A 45 -20.48 21.77 -3.52
C ARG A 45 -19.59 22.98 -3.77
N ARG A 46 -19.34 23.35 -5.04
CA ARG A 46 -18.35 24.34 -5.46
C ARG A 46 -16.96 24.09 -4.83
N ALA A 47 -16.58 22.83 -4.75
CA ALA A 47 -15.37 22.38 -4.05
C ALA A 47 -14.40 21.64 -4.99
N ASN A 48 -13.11 21.88 -4.79
CA ASN A 48 -12.07 21.20 -5.56
C ASN A 48 -11.71 19.82 -4.99
N GLY A 49 -11.70 19.70 -3.66
CA GLY A 49 -11.56 18.42 -2.97
C GLY A 49 -12.89 17.93 -2.42
N VAL A 50 -13.09 16.61 -2.41
CA VAL A 50 -14.33 16.01 -1.91
C VAL A 50 -14.10 14.57 -1.46
N ASP A 51 -14.75 14.23 -0.35
CA ASP A 51 -14.90 12.84 0.11
C ASP A 51 -16.35 12.39 -0.12
N LEU A 52 -16.47 11.26 -0.80
CA LEU A 52 -17.74 10.63 -1.16
C LEU A 52 -17.82 9.21 -0.62
N TRP A 53 -18.92 8.93 0.08
CA TRP A 53 -19.28 7.62 0.60
C TRP A 53 -20.51 7.12 -0.12
N PHE A 54 -20.56 5.81 -0.36
CA PHE A 54 -21.61 5.19 -1.15
C PHE A 54 -22.11 3.96 -0.42
N GLU A 55 -23.40 3.69 -0.55
CA GLU A 55 -23.98 2.44 -0.08
C GLU A 55 -23.36 1.25 -0.84
N PRO A 56 -23.21 0.07 -0.20
CA PRO A 56 -22.49 -1.07 -0.76
C PRO A 56 -23.01 -1.55 -2.12
N ASP A 57 -24.29 -1.34 -2.40
CA ASP A 57 -25.01 -1.77 -3.60
C ASP A 57 -25.06 -0.70 -4.70
N ARG A 58 -24.65 0.54 -4.42
CA ARG A 58 -24.77 1.65 -5.38
C ARG A 58 -23.79 1.54 -6.55
N TRP A 59 -22.59 0.99 -6.33
CA TRP A 59 -21.61 0.70 -7.38
C TRP A 59 -20.92 -0.64 -7.12
N PRO A 60 -21.55 -1.76 -7.51
CA PRO A 60 -20.92 -3.06 -7.39
C PRO A 60 -19.71 -3.13 -8.33
N VAL A 61 -18.66 -3.80 -7.85
CA VAL A 61 -17.43 -4.07 -8.60
C VAL A 61 -17.08 -5.55 -8.47
N HIS A 62 -16.62 -6.13 -9.57
CA HIS A 62 -16.15 -7.50 -9.64
C HIS A 62 -14.65 -7.54 -9.91
N GLN A 63 -14.02 -8.67 -9.59
CA GLN A 63 -12.61 -8.88 -9.94
C GLN A 63 -12.44 -8.80 -11.47
N GLY A 64 -11.51 -7.98 -11.92
CA GLY A 64 -11.28 -7.71 -13.35
C GLY A 64 -11.93 -6.43 -13.86
N ASP A 65 -12.84 -5.82 -13.10
CA ASP A 65 -13.46 -4.55 -13.49
C ASP A 65 -12.46 -3.40 -13.48
N VAL A 66 -12.54 -2.54 -14.48
CA VAL A 66 -11.80 -1.27 -14.50
C VAL A 66 -12.52 -0.26 -13.60
N ILE A 67 -11.87 0.13 -12.51
CA ILE A 67 -12.39 1.10 -11.54
C ILE A 67 -11.75 2.50 -11.68
N GLY A 68 -10.65 2.60 -12.41
CA GLY A 68 -9.90 3.83 -12.60
C GLY A 68 -8.60 3.59 -13.35
N TYR A 69 -7.83 4.66 -13.53
CA TYR A 69 -6.59 4.65 -14.29
C TYR A 69 -5.49 5.27 -13.44
N ALA A 70 -4.33 4.62 -13.35
CA ALA A 70 -3.16 5.10 -12.63
C ALA A 70 -2.71 6.47 -13.16
N GLY A 71 -2.04 7.24 -12.32
CA GLY A 71 -1.68 8.61 -12.64
C GLY A 71 -0.59 9.15 -11.73
N ASN A 72 -0.65 10.46 -11.49
CA ASN A 72 0.31 11.18 -10.66
C ASN A 72 -0.37 12.27 -9.81
N SER A 73 -1.62 12.03 -9.39
CA SER A 73 -2.36 13.01 -8.59
C SER A 73 -1.93 12.98 -7.12
N GLY A 74 -2.12 14.09 -6.41
CA GLY A 74 -1.73 14.21 -5.01
C GLY A 74 -0.22 14.39 -4.82
N SER A 75 0.26 13.95 -3.66
CA SER A 75 1.68 14.01 -3.30
C SER A 75 2.41 12.80 -3.87
N SER A 76 2.71 12.84 -5.17
CA SER A 76 3.38 11.76 -5.91
C SER A 76 4.63 12.27 -6.62
N MET A 77 5.75 11.54 -6.46
CA MET A 77 7.05 11.91 -7.06
C MET A 77 7.19 11.48 -8.53
N GLY A 78 6.24 10.72 -9.07
CA GLY A 78 6.21 10.28 -10.46
C GLY A 78 5.02 9.36 -10.72
N PRO A 79 4.59 9.15 -11.98
CA PRO A 79 3.40 8.36 -12.28
C PRO A 79 3.51 6.93 -11.78
N HIS A 80 2.62 6.54 -10.86
CA HIS A 80 2.53 5.18 -10.31
C HIS A 80 1.14 4.90 -9.73
N LEU A 81 0.88 3.63 -9.41
CA LEU A 81 -0.28 3.22 -8.63
C LEU A 81 0.14 3.01 -7.18
N HIS A 82 -0.48 3.73 -6.26
CA HIS A 82 -0.40 3.37 -4.84
C HIS A 82 -1.50 2.37 -4.52
N TYR A 83 -1.14 1.19 -3.99
CA TYR A 83 -2.08 0.14 -3.66
C TYR A 83 -1.92 -0.32 -2.22
N GLU A 84 -3.03 -0.49 -1.53
CA GLU A 84 -3.04 -1.00 -0.16
C GLU A 84 -4.17 -2.00 0.06
N ILE A 85 -3.96 -2.86 1.05
CA ILE A 85 -5.00 -3.67 1.67
C ILE A 85 -4.97 -3.40 3.16
N ARG A 86 -6.14 -3.11 3.72
CA ARG A 86 -6.33 -2.76 5.12
C ARG A 86 -7.37 -3.67 5.74
N ASP A 87 -7.21 -3.99 7.01
CA ASP A 87 -8.32 -4.50 7.82
C ASP A 87 -9.39 -3.40 7.92
N THR A 88 -10.64 -3.68 7.54
CA THR A 88 -11.68 -2.64 7.50
C THR A 88 -11.98 -2.04 8.88
N PRO A 89 -12.17 -2.84 9.96
CA PRO A 89 -12.45 -2.31 11.29
C PRO A 89 -11.31 -1.46 11.88
N THR A 90 -10.07 -1.92 11.78
CA THR A 90 -8.92 -1.27 12.46
C THR A 90 -8.12 -0.34 11.55
N GLN A 91 -8.36 -0.39 10.24
CA GLN A 91 -7.56 0.28 9.21
C GLN A 91 -6.08 -0.14 9.19
N ARG A 92 -5.72 -1.23 9.88
CA ARG A 92 -4.35 -1.74 9.90
C ARG A 92 -3.93 -2.21 8.52
N LEU A 93 -2.76 -1.75 8.07
CA LEU A 93 -2.17 -2.15 6.80
C LEU A 93 -1.71 -3.62 6.83
N HIS A 94 -2.08 -4.34 5.79
CA HIS A 94 -1.51 -5.64 5.46
C HIS A 94 -0.32 -5.48 4.52
N ASN A 95 0.58 -6.46 4.51
CA ASN A 95 1.65 -6.53 3.53
C ASN A 95 1.16 -7.34 2.32
N PRO A 96 0.93 -6.74 1.13
CA PRO A 96 0.33 -7.44 -0.01
C PRO A 96 1.14 -8.65 -0.50
N VAL A 97 2.46 -8.64 -0.32
CA VAL A 97 3.34 -9.76 -0.68
C VAL A 97 3.19 -10.90 0.32
N ARG A 98 3.18 -10.58 1.63
CA ARG A 98 2.96 -11.59 2.68
C ARG A 98 1.57 -12.22 2.58
N GLU A 99 0.55 -11.41 2.26
CA GLU A 99 -0.83 -11.89 2.02
C GLU A 99 -0.97 -12.62 0.66
N ARG A 100 0.11 -12.73 -0.12
CA ARG A 100 0.16 -13.41 -1.43
C ARG A 100 -0.79 -12.84 -2.48
N ILE A 101 -1.19 -11.59 -2.32
CA ILE A 101 -2.01 -10.81 -3.27
C ILE A 101 -1.14 -10.41 -4.46
N VAL A 102 0.06 -9.95 -4.17
CA VAL A 102 1.12 -9.74 -5.16
C VAL A 102 2.14 -10.85 -4.98
N ARG A 103 2.49 -11.54 -6.06
CA ARG A 103 3.49 -12.61 -6.07
C ARG A 103 4.58 -12.26 -7.08
N PRO A 104 5.54 -11.41 -6.72
CA PRO A 104 6.68 -11.15 -7.56
C PRO A 104 7.42 -12.46 -7.83
N GLU A 105 7.83 -12.68 -9.06
CA GLU A 105 8.81 -13.72 -9.34
C GLU A 105 10.13 -13.32 -8.68
N ASP A 106 10.67 -14.22 -7.86
CA ASP A 106 11.96 -14.02 -7.21
C ASP A 106 12.86 -15.21 -7.54
N ASN A 107 13.82 -14.96 -8.42
CA ASN A 107 14.87 -15.91 -8.81
C ASN A 107 16.26 -15.42 -8.40
N LEU A 108 16.33 -14.36 -7.58
CA LEU A 108 17.60 -13.81 -7.12
C LEU A 108 18.03 -14.55 -5.85
N PRO A 109 19.25 -15.12 -5.82
CA PRO A 109 19.74 -15.70 -4.58
C PRO A 109 19.85 -14.61 -3.51
N PRO A 110 19.49 -14.92 -2.25
CA PRO A 110 19.57 -13.93 -1.17
C PRO A 110 21.01 -13.43 -1.04
N ARG A 111 21.18 -12.11 -0.89
CA ARG A 111 22.48 -11.50 -0.64
C ARG A 111 22.65 -11.19 0.83
N ILE A 112 23.59 -11.85 1.50
CA ILE A 112 24.01 -11.45 2.85
C ILE A 112 24.79 -10.14 2.72
N LEU A 113 24.24 -9.05 3.24
CA LEU A 113 24.87 -7.73 3.22
C LEU A 113 25.68 -7.48 4.50
N ARG A 114 25.11 -7.89 5.64
CA ARG A 114 25.65 -7.62 6.97
C ARG A 114 25.20 -8.70 7.96
N ILE A 115 26.08 -9.07 8.87
CA ILE A 115 25.75 -9.88 10.05
C ILE A 115 25.64 -8.92 11.23
N HIS A 116 24.53 -9.02 11.95
CA HIS A 116 24.35 -8.33 13.21
C HIS A 116 24.45 -9.35 14.33
N TYR A 117 25.41 -9.15 15.23
CA TYR A 117 25.58 -9.98 16.41
C TYR A 117 25.02 -9.23 17.61
N VAL A 118 24.10 -9.87 18.31
CA VAL A 118 23.44 -9.32 19.49
C VAL A 118 23.39 -10.43 20.51
N GLU A 119 24.07 -10.24 21.64
CA GLU A 119 23.94 -11.14 22.77
C GLU A 119 22.63 -10.82 23.46
N VAL A 120 21.86 -11.87 23.75
CA VAL A 120 20.59 -11.77 24.46
C VAL A 120 20.71 -12.58 25.74
N ASP A 121 20.17 -12.04 26.82
CA ASP A 121 20.10 -12.70 28.12
C ASP A 121 18.78 -12.34 28.82
N THR A 122 18.53 -12.92 29.99
CA THR A 122 17.38 -12.60 30.81
C THR A 122 17.84 -12.22 32.21
N LEU A 123 17.55 -10.99 32.63
CA LEU A 123 17.78 -10.53 33.99
C LEU A 123 16.44 -10.45 34.72
N ASP A 124 16.23 -11.30 35.73
CA ASP A 124 15.01 -11.37 36.54
C ASP A 124 13.71 -11.52 35.72
N GLY A 125 13.75 -12.33 34.66
CA GLY A 125 12.61 -12.54 33.76
C GLY A 125 12.39 -11.44 32.73
N VAL A 126 13.23 -10.39 32.71
CA VAL A 126 13.23 -9.34 31.69
C VAL A 126 14.27 -9.66 30.62
N PRO A 127 13.88 -9.79 29.33
CA PRO A 127 14.82 -9.93 28.24
C PRO A 127 15.72 -8.70 28.12
N VAL A 128 17.03 -8.88 28.18
CA VAL A 128 18.04 -7.85 27.97
C VAL A 128 18.90 -8.22 26.77
N ARG A 129 19.58 -7.22 26.18
CA ARG A 129 20.50 -7.45 25.07
C ARG A 129 21.73 -6.55 25.16
N SER A 130 22.84 -7.02 24.62
CA SER A 130 24.00 -6.18 24.34
C SER A 130 23.67 -5.13 23.27
N PRO A 131 24.47 -4.05 23.15
CA PRO A 131 24.54 -3.29 21.91
C PRO A 131 24.79 -4.22 20.72
N ALA A 132 24.16 -3.93 19.58
CA ALA A 132 24.34 -4.72 18.38
C ALA A 132 25.71 -4.42 17.77
N GLU A 133 26.54 -5.45 17.66
CA GLU A 133 27.73 -5.40 16.83
C GLU A 133 27.37 -5.76 15.40
N SER A 134 28.11 -5.24 14.44
CA SER A 134 27.76 -5.45 13.05
C SER A 134 28.98 -5.58 12.15
N TYR A 135 28.93 -6.62 11.35
CA TYR A 135 30.02 -7.08 10.51
C TYR A 135 29.58 -7.00 9.06
N ALA A 136 30.27 -6.18 8.27
CA ALA A 136 30.07 -6.14 6.83
C ALA A 136 30.43 -7.52 6.25
N VAL A 137 29.62 -8.00 5.30
CA VAL A 137 29.88 -9.26 4.64
C VAL A 137 30.19 -8.99 3.18
N VAL A 138 31.32 -9.53 2.71
CA VAL A 138 31.74 -9.40 1.32
C VAL A 138 31.48 -10.73 0.61
N ARG A 139 30.66 -10.68 -0.44
CA ARG A 139 30.47 -11.81 -1.35
C ARG A 139 31.63 -11.85 -2.33
N ASP A 140 32.33 -12.96 -2.40
CA ASP A 140 33.35 -13.17 -3.42
C ASP A 140 32.74 -13.57 -4.79
N ALA A 141 33.61 -13.74 -5.79
CA ALA A 141 33.19 -14.10 -7.14
C ALA A 141 32.60 -15.52 -7.21
N ASP A 142 33.09 -16.44 -6.36
CA ASP A 142 32.63 -17.83 -6.25
C ASP A 142 31.29 -17.97 -5.49
N GLY A 143 30.81 -16.87 -4.89
CA GLY A 143 29.56 -16.83 -4.13
C GLY A 143 29.68 -17.23 -2.67
N ARG A 144 30.90 -17.33 -2.12
CA ARG A 144 31.15 -17.45 -0.69
C ARG A 144 31.15 -16.08 -0.03
N TYR A 145 30.88 -16.07 1.27
CA TYR A 145 30.82 -14.87 2.10
C TYR A 145 31.96 -14.89 3.12
N ARG A 146 32.59 -13.73 3.31
CA ARG A 146 33.62 -13.49 4.34
C ARG A 146 33.40 -12.16 5.05
#